data_AF-A0A1Z5RAJ9-F1
#
_entry.id   AF-A0A1Z5RAJ9-F1
#
_cell.length_a   1.000
_cell.length_b   1.000
_cell.length_c   1.000
_cell.angle_alpha   90.00
_cell.angle_beta   90.00
_cell.angle_gamma   90.00
#
_symmetry.space_group_name_H-M   'P 1'
#
loop_
_entity.id
_entity.type
_entity.pdbx_description
1 polymer ?
#
loop_
_entity_poly.entity_id
_entity_poly.type
_entity_poly.pdbx_seq_one_letter_code
_entity_poly.pdbx_strand_id
1 'polypeptide(L)'
;MDLYVFATPYRIAWDYYMRSNENHTFEIKAWEEAAELEYVKQHGIAVFLMPSGMLGTLLSLVDVVPLFSNTGWGQDANLAFLQKHMGTSFQKRSAPWSANIRREDVHSGDFLALSKIRGRWGGFQTLEKWVTGAFAGHTAVFLKDENGTLWVAESGYENKKGDEIISMTPWDEWWGMALKDDSNPQIALLPLHPDVRARFNESAAWEFARSMYGKPYGYHNMIFSWIDTMSDNYPPPLDANLVMAIMSMWTRLQPHYASNMWNEALNKRLGTEKLDLHGVISETEKRGLSFNQLLTIPERDDWEYSDGKSTTCVAFILSMYKAAGVFAPFTESIQVTEFTIRDAYMLKIFEDNQTRLPSWCNAAADRLPFCQILGEYKMDLPEYNTIEPYANMNENCPSAPPTYNRPSRC
;
A
#
# COMPACT_ATOMS: atom_id res chain seq x y z
N MET A 1 31.84 9.64 11.37
CA MET A 1 31.42 8.30 11.81
C MET A 1 30.42 7.84 10.78
N ASP A 2 30.76 6.81 10.04
CA ASP A 2 29.90 6.28 8.99
C ASP A 2 29.12 5.08 9.56
N LEU A 3 27.85 4.95 9.22
CA LEU A 3 27.04 3.80 9.61
C LEU A 3 27.08 2.78 8.47
N TYR A 4 27.39 1.53 8.80
CA TYR A 4 27.23 0.41 7.89
C TYR A 4 25.97 -0.36 8.30
N VAL A 5 25.01 -0.48 7.39
CA VAL A 5 23.81 -1.31 7.59
C VAL A 5 24.00 -2.63 6.86
N PHE A 6 23.83 -3.73 7.56
CA PHE A 6 23.90 -5.11 7.07
C PHE A 6 22.49 -5.69 7.04
N ALA A 7 21.98 -6.07 5.88
CA ALA A 7 20.60 -6.55 5.73
C ALA A 7 20.50 -7.90 4.98
N THR A 8 19.51 -8.68 5.38
CA THR A 8 18.99 -9.89 4.74
C THR A 8 17.45 -9.78 4.71
N PRO A 9 16.71 -10.56 3.90
CA PRO A 9 15.24 -10.62 3.93
C PRO A 9 14.64 -10.93 5.31
N TYR A 10 15.47 -11.42 6.23
CA TYR A 10 15.10 -11.86 7.57
C TYR A 10 15.52 -10.85 8.64
N ARG A 11 16.61 -10.09 8.43
CA ARG A 11 17.12 -9.15 9.45
C ARG A 11 17.75 -7.89 8.87
N ILE A 12 17.81 -6.87 9.72
CA ILE A 12 18.63 -5.67 9.54
C ILE A 12 19.51 -5.49 10.78
N ALA A 13 20.80 -5.29 10.59
CA ALA A 13 21.79 -5.01 11.62
C ALA A 13 22.70 -3.85 11.19
N TRP A 14 23.49 -3.30 12.10
CA TRP A 14 24.35 -2.16 11.77
C TRP A 14 25.60 -2.10 12.65
N ASP A 15 26.64 -1.42 12.15
CA ASP A 15 27.86 -1.13 12.90
C ASP A 15 28.37 0.29 12.58
N TYR A 16 29.11 0.88 13.51
CA TYR A 16 29.62 2.25 13.43
C TYR A 16 31.11 2.26 13.10
N TYR A 17 31.47 2.99 12.05
CA TYR A 17 32.86 3.16 11.65
C TYR A 17 33.44 4.46 12.20
N MET A 18 34.40 4.33 13.11
CA MET A 18 35.20 5.43 13.65
C MET A 18 36.68 5.20 13.28
N ARG A 19 37.16 5.87 12.22
CA ARG A 19 38.55 5.98 11.71
C ARG A 19 38.90 5.07 10.52
N SER A 20 39.58 5.65 9.54
CA SER A 20 39.85 5.12 8.19
C SER A 20 40.96 4.06 8.08
N ASN A 21 41.54 3.57 9.19
CA ASN A 21 42.82 2.83 9.14
C ASN A 21 42.83 1.46 9.85
N GLU A 22 41.68 0.90 10.24
CA GLU A 22 41.62 -0.43 10.87
C GLU A 22 40.65 -1.37 10.15
N ASN A 23 41.01 -2.67 10.12
CA ASN A 23 40.12 -3.75 9.68
C ASN A 23 38.97 -3.88 10.69
N HIS A 24 37.74 -3.87 10.18
CA HIS A 24 36.54 -3.95 10.99
C HIS A 24 35.79 -5.24 10.71
N THR A 25 35.35 -5.91 11.78
CA THR A 25 34.71 -7.23 11.71
C THR A 25 33.32 -7.13 12.31
N PHE A 26 32.30 -7.33 11.48
CA PHE A 26 30.91 -7.48 11.89
C PHE A 26 30.57 -8.98 12.03
N GLU A 27 30.09 -9.41 13.21
CA GLU A 27 29.82 -10.82 13.51
C GLU A 27 28.33 -11.10 13.70
N ILE A 28 27.78 -12.03 12.91
CA ILE A 28 26.43 -12.58 13.11
C ILE A 28 26.53 -13.83 13.98
N LYS A 29 26.11 -13.72 15.24
CA LYS A 29 26.23 -14.80 16.23
C LYS A 29 25.30 -15.99 15.98
N ALA A 30 24.12 -15.73 15.41
CA ALA A 30 23.12 -16.75 15.07
C ALA A 30 22.19 -16.24 13.96
N TRP A 31 21.80 -17.16 13.07
CA TRP A 31 20.78 -16.95 12.03
C TRP A 31 19.38 -17.04 12.66
N GLU A 32 18.42 -16.24 12.19
CA GLU A 32 17.06 -16.17 12.77
C GLU A 32 16.35 -17.48 12.47
N GLU A 33 16.48 -17.93 11.23
CA GLU A 33 15.93 -19.19 10.74
C GLU A 33 16.89 -19.84 9.74
N ALA A 34 16.69 -21.13 9.46
CA ALA A 34 17.49 -21.87 8.47
C ALA A 34 17.41 -21.23 7.07
N ALA A 35 16.27 -20.62 6.74
CA ALA A 35 16.04 -19.96 5.45
C ALA A 35 16.91 -18.70 5.26
N GLU A 36 17.29 -18.02 6.35
CA GLU A 36 18.22 -16.89 6.29
C GLU A 36 19.64 -17.32 5.90
N LEU A 37 20.13 -18.40 6.50
CA LEU A 37 21.45 -18.93 6.17
C LEU A 37 21.53 -19.37 4.71
N GLU A 38 20.49 -20.04 4.20
CA GLU A 38 20.42 -20.43 2.79
C GLU A 38 20.35 -19.22 1.86
N TYR A 39 19.60 -18.18 2.23
CA TYR A 39 19.61 -16.93 1.48
C TYR A 39 21.02 -16.30 1.43
N VAL A 40 21.70 -16.19 2.56
CA VAL A 40 23.04 -15.56 2.65
C VAL A 40 24.08 -16.35 1.86
N LYS A 41 24.00 -17.69 1.82
CA LYS A 41 24.88 -18.51 0.98
C LYS A 41 24.72 -18.23 -0.51
N GLN A 42 23.49 -17.96 -0.95
CA GLN A 42 23.16 -17.76 -2.36
C GLN A 42 23.35 -16.29 -2.82
N HIS A 43 23.06 -15.32 -1.94
CA HIS A 43 22.93 -13.91 -2.31
C HIS A 43 23.87 -12.98 -1.52
N GLY A 44 24.53 -13.49 -0.48
CA GLY A 44 25.35 -12.69 0.42
C GLY A 44 24.54 -11.84 1.41
N ILE A 45 25.23 -10.90 2.07
CA ILE A 45 24.65 -9.92 2.98
C ILE A 45 24.71 -8.55 2.31
N ALA A 46 23.59 -7.84 2.27
CA ALA A 46 23.55 -6.50 1.72
C ALA A 46 24.22 -5.52 2.69
N VAL A 47 25.25 -4.81 2.23
CA VAL A 47 25.91 -3.76 3.02
C VAL A 47 25.60 -2.39 2.43
N PHE A 48 25.18 -1.45 3.27
CA PHE A 48 24.92 -0.06 2.91
C PHE A 48 25.84 0.85 3.73
N LEU A 49 26.60 1.69 3.04
CA LEU A 49 27.40 2.74 3.65
C LEU A 49 26.57 4.02 3.73
N MET A 50 26.44 4.57 4.92
CA MET A 50 25.80 5.85 5.18
C MET A 50 26.86 6.85 5.66
N PRO A 51 27.34 7.75 4.78
CA PRO A 51 28.41 8.69 5.12
C PRO A 51 28.03 9.68 6.23
N SER A 52 29.02 10.11 7.01
CA SER A 52 28.84 11.09 8.07
C SER A 52 28.32 12.43 7.52
N GLY A 53 27.18 12.88 8.07
CA GLY A 53 26.34 13.97 7.55
C GLY A 53 24.86 13.61 7.62
N MET A 54 24.57 12.31 7.63
CA MET A 54 23.22 11.71 7.71
C MET A 54 22.75 11.42 9.15
N LEU A 55 23.09 12.28 10.13
CA LEU A 55 22.66 12.08 11.52
C LEU A 55 21.11 12.07 11.64
N GLY A 56 20.44 12.88 10.81
CA GLY A 56 18.98 12.88 10.68
C GLY A 56 18.44 11.56 10.13
N THR A 57 19.15 10.92 9.19
CA THR A 57 18.80 9.62 8.62
C THR A 57 19.02 8.47 9.61
N LEU A 58 20.07 8.53 10.43
CA LEU A 58 20.29 7.58 11.54
C LEU A 58 19.18 7.70 12.61
N LEU A 59 18.81 8.94 12.98
CA LEU A 59 17.68 9.19 13.88
C LEU A 59 16.36 8.70 13.27
N SER A 60 16.19 8.86 11.96
CA SER A 60 15.00 8.36 11.25
C SER A 60 14.94 6.83 11.22
N LEU A 61 16.08 6.14 11.11
CA LEU A 61 16.13 4.68 11.19
C LEU A 61 15.78 4.15 12.60
N VAL A 62 16.12 4.88 13.66
CA VAL A 62 15.70 4.54 15.04
C VAL A 62 14.18 4.60 15.18
N ASP A 63 13.50 5.52 14.50
CA ASP A 63 12.03 5.62 14.50
C ASP A 63 11.38 4.55 13.59
N VAL A 64 12.08 4.07 12.56
CA VAL A 64 11.53 3.16 11.53
C VAL A 64 11.77 1.67 11.83
N VAL A 65 12.94 1.27 12.33
CA VAL A 65 13.26 -0.14 12.62
C VAL A 65 12.28 -0.79 13.60
N PRO A 66 11.86 -0.14 14.71
CA PRO A 66 10.88 -0.71 15.64
C PRO A 66 9.55 -1.09 15.00
N LEU A 67 9.15 -0.41 13.92
CA LEU A 67 7.86 -0.60 13.26
C LEU A 67 7.67 -2.04 12.75
N PHE A 68 8.76 -2.73 12.41
CA PHE A 68 8.73 -4.07 11.84
C PHE A 68 8.71 -5.18 12.89
N SER A 69 8.85 -4.84 14.18
CA SER A 69 8.83 -5.83 15.27
C SER A 69 7.43 -6.43 15.47
N ASN A 70 7.33 -7.76 15.49
CA ASN A 70 6.07 -8.45 15.80
C ASN A 70 5.87 -8.62 17.32
N THR A 71 5.93 -7.50 18.05
CA THR A 71 5.81 -7.45 19.50
C THR A 71 4.86 -6.33 19.94
N GLY A 72 4.49 -6.30 21.22
CA GLY A 72 3.76 -5.16 21.78
C GLY A 72 4.53 -3.84 21.62
N TRP A 73 5.86 -3.88 21.75
CA TRP A 73 6.72 -2.72 21.49
C TRP A 73 6.66 -2.25 20.04
N GLY A 74 6.69 -3.18 19.08
CA GLY A 74 6.52 -2.84 17.67
C GLY A 74 5.16 -2.23 17.39
N GLN A 75 4.09 -2.75 18.01
CA GLN A 75 2.77 -2.15 17.91
C GLN A 75 2.72 -0.73 18.46
N ASP A 76 3.26 -0.51 19.66
CA ASP A 76 3.32 0.81 20.28
C ASP A 76 4.15 1.79 19.44
N ALA A 77 5.23 1.31 18.81
CA ALA A 77 6.03 2.10 17.88
C ALA A 77 5.25 2.52 16.63
N ASN A 78 4.45 1.61 16.04
CA ASN A 78 3.57 1.94 14.90
C ASN A 78 2.55 3.02 15.27
N LEU A 79 1.88 2.87 16.42
CA LEU A 79 0.91 3.83 16.91
C LEU A 79 1.55 5.19 17.20
N ALA A 80 2.71 5.21 17.87
CA ALA A 80 3.43 6.44 18.19
C ALA A 80 3.94 7.14 16.93
N PHE A 81 4.41 6.39 15.93
CA PHE A 81 4.86 6.94 14.66
C PHE A 81 3.73 7.63 13.92
N LEU A 82 2.60 6.95 13.75
CA LEU A 82 1.45 7.52 13.05
C LEU A 82 0.85 8.70 13.83
N GLN A 83 0.81 8.64 15.17
CA GLN A 83 0.37 9.78 15.98
C GLN A 83 1.30 10.99 15.81
N LYS A 84 2.61 10.78 15.84
CA LYS A 84 3.63 11.83 15.69
C LYS A 84 3.60 12.48 14.31
N HIS A 85 3.44 11.66 13.26
CA HIS A 85 3.62 12.11 11.87
C HIS A 85 2.32 12.40 11.13
N MET A 86 1.19 11.85 11.56
CA MET A 86 -0.12 12.01 10.92
C MET A 86 -1.20 12.59 11.86
N GLY A 87 -0.89 12.81 13.14
CA GLY A 87 -1.82 13.43 14.09
C GLY A 87 -2.99 12.55 14.53
N THR A 88 -2.96 11.26 14.20
CA THR A 88 -4.03 10.31 14.54
C THR A 88 -3.95 9.81 15.98
N SER A 89 -5.09 9.69 16.64
CA SER A 89 -5.16 9.35 18.07
C SER A 89 -5.34 7.85 18.35
N PHE A 90 -5.52 7.01 17.31
CA PHE A 90 -5.80 5.56 17.38
C PHE A 90 -6.51 5.15 18.68
N GLN A 91 -7.78 5.54 18.80
CA GLN A 91 -8.54 5.28 20.02
C GLN A 91 -8.86 3.79 20.13
N LYS A 92 -8.62 3.18 21.29
CA LYS A 92 -9.05 1.80 21.54
C LYS A 92 -10.57 1.68 21.53
N ARG A 93 -11.08 0.61 20.93
CA ARG A 93 -12.48 0.22 20.88
C ARG A 93 -12.86 -0.61 22.10
N SER A 94 -14.13 -0.52 22.47
CA SER A 94 -14.70 -1.44 23.45
C SER A 94 -14.87 -2.82 22.83
N ALA A 95 -14.58 -3.88 23.60
CA ALA A 95 -14.82 -5.25 23.15
C ALA A 95 -16.34 -5.51 22.96
N PRO A 96 -16.74 -6.45 22.08
CA PRO A 96 -15.88 -7.29 21.22
C PRO A 96 -15.28 -6.53 20.04
N TRP A 97 -14.07 -6.93 19.63
CA TRP A 97 -13.34 -6.31 18.50
C TRP A 97 -13.65 -6.92 17.13
N SER A 98 -14.54 -7.91 17.08
CA SER A 98 -15.02 -8.53 15.85
C SER A 98 -16.55 -8.42 15.78
N ALA A 99 -17.06 -8.10 14.59
CA ALA A 99 -18.48 -8.07 14.31
C ALA A 99 -18.99 -9.46 13.90
N ASN A 100 -20.24 -9.79 14.26
CA ASN A 100 -20.93 -10.96 13.75
C ASN A 100 -21.63 -10.61 12.43
N ILE A 101 -20.90 -10.74 11.33
CA ILE A 101 -21.35 -10.32 9.99
C ILE A 101 -22.35 -11.33 9.44
N ARG A 102 -23.50 -10.83 9.02
CA ARG A 102 -24.51 -11.60 8.28
C ARG A 102 -24.23 -11.51 6.78
N ARG A 103 -24.15 -12.66 6.09
CA ARG A 103 -23.76 -12.72 4.66
C ARG A 103 -24.78 -12.08 3.73
N GLU A 104 -26.05 -12.06 4.14
CA GLU A 104 -27.14 -11.40 3.44
C GLU A 104 -27.00 -9.88 3.39
N ASP A 105 -26.33 -9.28 4.37
CA ASP A 105 -26.16 -7.83 4.47
C ASP A 105 -24.97 -7.30 3.65
N VAL A 106 -24.08 -8.19 3.20
CA VAL A 106 -22.88 -7.87 2.40
C VAL A 106 -23.18 -8.08 0.92
N HIS A 107 -22.68 -7.22 0.04
CA HIS A 107 -23.00 -7.24 -1.39
C HIS A 107 -21.74 -7.24 -2.25
N SER A 108 -21.88 -7.70 -3.51
CA SER A 108 -20.84 -7.54 -4.52
C SER A 108 -20.47 -6.07 -4.66
N GLY A 109 -19.17 -5.80 -4.68
CA GLY A 109 -18.63 -4.44 -4.74
C GLY A 109 -18.49 -3.74 -3.40
N ASP A 110 -18.94 -4.29 -2.27
CA ASP A 110 -18.67 -3.67 -0.97
C ASP A 110 -17.16 -3.71 -0.66
N PHE A 111 -16.60 -2.54 -0.30
CA PHE A 111 -15.17 -2.32 -0.19
C PHE A 111 -14.65 -2.65 1.22
N LEU A 112 -13.47 -3.23 1.31
CA LEU A 112 -12.77 -3.48 2.56
C LEU A 112 -11.49 -2.63 2.62
N ALA A 113 -11.39 -1.78 3.64
CA ALA A 113 -10.17 -1.06 3.99
C ALA A 113 -9.51 -1.76 5.18
N LEU A 114 -8.23 -2.10 5.05
CA LEU A 114 -7.46 -2.82 6.05
C LEU A 114 -6.30 -1.97 6.54
N SER A 115 -6.03 -2.03 7.83
CA SER A 115 -4.82 -1.46 8.45
C SER A 115 -4.20 -2.52 9.34
N LYS A 116 -2.89 -2.67 9.25
CA LYS A 116 -2.07 -3.47 10.16
C LYS A 116 -1.17 -2.51 10.93
N ILE A 117 -0.83 -2.87 12.16
CA ILE A 117 -0.03 -2.04 13.06
C ILE A 117 1.02 -2.83 13.84
N ARG A 118 1.27 -4.10 13.49
CA ARG A 118 2.29 -4.92 14.15
C ARG A 118 3.01 -5.84 13.15
N GLY A 119 4.27 -6.15 13.43
CA GLY A 119 5.08 -7.05 12.61
C GLY A 119 5.47 -6.46 11.26
N ARG A 120 6.02 -7.32 10.39
CA ARG A 120 6.52 -6.95 9.05
C ARG A 120 5.49 -6.14 8.26
N TRP A 121 4.28 -6.66 8.14
CA TRP A 121 3.20 -6.02 7.39
C TRP A 121 2.69 -4.73 8.07
N GLY A 122 2.64 -4.69 9.40
CA GLY A 122 2.31 -3.47 10.13
C GLY A 122 3.31 -2.33 9.86
N GLY A 123 4.60 -2.63 9.88
CA GLY A 123 5.64 -1.65 9.60
C GLY A 123 5.55 -1.09 8.18
N PHE A 124 5.36 -1.96 7.18
CA PHE A 124 5.17 -1.50 5.80
C PHE A 124 3.92 -0.65 5.62
N GLN A 125 2.78 -1.10 6.14
CA GLN A 125 1.55 -0.33 6.04
C GLN A 125 1.64 0.99 6.81
N THR A 126 2.40 1.07 7.91
CA THR A 126 2.62 2.34 8.61
C THR A 126 3.39 3.35 7.79
N LEU A 127 4.44 2.90 7.07
CA LEU A 127 5.16 3.78 6.15
C LEU A 127 4.30 4.19 4.96
N GLU A 128 3.55 3.24 4.38
CA GLU A 128 2.61 3.51 3.28
C GLU A 128 1.54 4.53 3.69
N LYS A 129 0.89 4.32 4.84
CA LYS A 129 -0.08 5.24 5.42
C LYS A 129 0.50 6.65 5.54
N TRP A 130 1.72 6.75 6.04
CA TRP A 130 2.40 8.03 6.21
C TRP A 130 2.74 8.72 4.89
N VAL A 131 3.26 8.02 3.89
CA VAL A 131 3.63 8.69 2.62
C VAL A 131 2.41 9.02 1.77
N THR A 132 1.35 8.21 1.82
CA THR A 132 0.14 8.43 1.02
C THR A 132 -0.91 9.30 1.72
N GLY A 133 -0.79 9.48 3.04
CA GLY A 133 -1.85 10.05 3.87
C GLY A 133 -3.05 9.12 4.07
N ALA A 134 -2.99 7.90 3.53
CA ALA A 134 -4.01 6.90 3.78
C ALA A 134 -3.92 6.43 5.23
N PHE A 135 -5.07 6.12 5.82
CA PHE A 135 -5.12 5.53 7.17
C PHE A 135 -5.43 4.02 7.13
N ALA A 136 -5.48 3.47 5.92
CA ALA A 136 -5.49 2.06 5.60
C ALA A 136 -4.28 1.75 4.71
N GLY A 137 -3.71 0.56 4.84
CA GLY A 137 -2.53 0.11 4.07
C GLY A 137 -2.80 -1.13 3.22
N HIS A 138 -4.04 -1.59 3.12
CA HIS A 138 -4.43 -2.61 2.16
C HIS A 138 -5.92 -2.54 1.87
N THR A 139 -6.34 -3.09 0.74
CA THR A 139 -7.76 -3.08 0.33
C THR A 139 -8.17 -4.41 -0.29
N ALA A 140 -9.44 -4.76 -0.09
CA ALA A 140 -10.07 -5.93 -0.68
C ALA A 140 -11.53 -5.59 -1.05
N VAL A 141 -12.21 -6.47 -1.77
CA VAL A 141 -13.61 -6.26 -2.15
C VAL A 141 -14.42 -7.55 -2.08
N PHE A 142 -15.69 -7.42 -1.69
CA PHE A 142 -16.61 -8.55 -1.70
C PHE A 142 -17.17 -8.83 -3.11
N LEU A 143 -17.32 -10.12 -3.43
CA LEU A 143 -18.03 -10.61 -4.61
C LEU A 143 -18.94 -11.78 -4.24
N LYS A 144 -20.16 -11.80 -4.74
CA LYS A 144 -21.09 -12.93 -4.62
C LYS A 144 -21.20 -13.64 -5.96
N ASP A 145 -20.96 -14.95 -5.98
CA ASP A 145 -21.16 -15.73 -7.20
C ASP A 145 -22.65 -16.04 -7.45
N GLU A 146 -22.94 -16.68 -8.59
CA GLU A 146 -24.30 -17.06 -8.99
C GLU A 146 -25.00 -18.01 -7.99
N ASN A 147 -24.23 -18.73 -7.17
CA ASN A 147 -24.75 -19.62 -6.13
C ASN A 147 -24.97 -18.89 -4.79
N GLY A 148 -24.66 -17.59 -4.72
CA GLY A 148 -24.72 -16.79 -3.50
C GLY A 148 -23.54 -17.01 -2.55
N THR A 149 -22.48 -17.70 -2.98
CA THR A 149 -21.25 -17.86 -2.19
C THR A 149 -20.54 -16.51 -2.12
N LEU A 150 -20.10 -16.13 -0.92
CA LEU A 150 -19.38 -14.88 -0.69
C LEU A 150 -17.87 -15.11 -0.81
N TRP A 151 -17.23 -14.27 -1.62
CA TRP A 151 -15.81 -14.26 -1.90
C TRP A 151 -15.21 -12.91 -1.52
N VAL A 152 -13.94 -12.92 -1.14
CA VAL A 152 -13.12 -11.71 -0.98
C VAL A 152 -12.06 -11.73 -2.08
N ALA A 153 -12.08 -10.72 -2.93
CA ALA A 153 -11.10 -10.52 -3.99
C ALA A 153 -10.11 -9.42 -3.58
N GLU A 154 -8.82 -9.68 -3.76
CA GLU A 154 -7.76 -8.72 -3.45
C GLU A 154 -6.53 -8.95 -4.33
N SER A 155 -5.76 -7.88 -4.57
CA SER A 155 -4.40 -7.96 -5.08
C SER A 155 -3.44 -7.81 -3.92
N GLY A 156 -2.48 -8.73 -3.77
CA GLY A 156 -1.53 -8.74 -2.64
C GLY A 156 -1.70 -9.96 -1.72
N TYR A 157 -2.39 -11.01 -2.20
CA TYR A 157 -2.49 -12.27 -1.48
C TYR A 157 -1.19 -13.06 -1.64
N GLU A 158 -0.54 -13.39 -0.53
CA GLU A 158 0.69 -14.20 -0.53
C GLU A 158 0.37 -15.69 -0.77
N ASN A 159 0.82 -16.22 -1.90
CA ASN A 159 0.63 -17.62 -2.24
C ASN A 159 1.60 -18.54 -1.46
N LYS A 160 1.48 -19.86 -1.62
CA LYS A 160 2.35 -20.85 -0.94
C LYS A 160 3.85 -20.75 -1.26
N LYS A 161 4.22 -20.02 -2.31
CA LYS A 161 5.61 -19.78 -2.72
C LYS A 161 6.15 -18.45 -2.19
N GLY A 162 5.30 -17.63 -1.54
CA GLY A 162 5.64 -16.29 -1.09
C GLY A 162 5.45 -15.19 -2.14
N ASP A 163 4.82 -15.50 -3.28
CA ASP A 163 4.53 -14.47 -4.30
C ASP A 163 3.21 -13.78 -3.97
N GLU A 164 3.18 -12.46 -4.08
CA GLU A 164 1.95 -11.68 -3.98
C GLU A 164 1.19 -11.67 -5.31
N ILE A 165 -0.03 -12.18 -5.28
CA ILE A 165 -0.89 -12.34 -6.46
C ILE A 165 -2.29 -11.77 -6.22
N ILE A 166 -3.05 -11.68 -7.30
CA ILE A 166 -4.48 -11.43 -7.27
C ILE A 166 -5.22 -12.74 -6.98
N SER A 167 -6.05 -12.74 -5.94
CA SER A 167 -6.79 -13.93 -5.50
C SER A 167 -8.25 -13.61 -5.21
N MET A 168 -9.10 -14.63 -5.34
CA MET A 168 -10.47 -14.65 -4.82
C MET A 168 -10.60 -15.79 -3.82
N THR A 169 -10.73 -15.43 -2.54
CA THR A 169 -10.73 -16.39 -1.43
C THR A 169 -12.16 -16.50 -0.88
N PRO A 170 -12.68 -17.71 -0.60
CA PRO A 170 -13.97 -17.86 0.07
C PRO A 170 -14.00 -17.10 1.39
N TRP A 171 -15.12 -16.43 1.70
CA TRP A 171 -15.24 -15.58 2.89
C TRP A 171 -14.84 -16.29 4.19
N ASP A 172 -15.26 -17.54 4.39
CA ASP A 172 -14.96 -18.25 5.64
C ASP A 172 -13.46 -18.53 5.82
N GLU A 173 -12.75 -18.78 4.72
CA GLU A 173 -11.31 -18.95 4.71
C GLU A 173 -10.62 -17.60 4.98
N TRP A 174 -10.99 -16.57 4.22
CA TRP A 174 -10.44 -15.22 4.37
C TRP A 174 -10.65 -14.66 5.77
N TRP A 175 -11.86 -14.76 6.30
CA TRP A 175 -12.21 -14.32 7.65
C TRP A 175 -11.49 -15.13 8.73
N GLY A 176 -11.36 -16.45 8.51
CA GLY A 176 -10.57 -17.31 9.39
C GLY A 176 -9.09 -16.93 9.45
N MET A 177 -8.51 -16.46 8.33
CA MET A 177 -7.15 -15.90 8.29
C MET A 177 -7.08 -14.55 9.01
N ALA A 178 -8.01 -13.63 8.72
CA ALA A 178 -8.05 -12.30 9.35
C ALA A 178 -8.17 -12.38 10.88
N LEU A 179 -8.94 -13.33 11.42
CA LEU A 179 -9.08 -13.55 12.86
C LEU A 179 -7.83 -14.15 13.52
N LYS A 180 -6.95 -14.81 12.76
CA LYS A 180 -5.70 -15.43 13.24
C LYS A 180 -4.47 -14.57 12.96
N ASP A 181 -4.62 -13.49 12.20
CA ASP A 181 -3.54 -12.60 11.82
C ASP A 181 -2.95 -11.92 13.06
N ASP A 182 -1.68 -12.21 13.33
CA ASP A 182 -0.96 -11.68 14.47
C ASP A 182 -0.35 -10.30 14.20
N SER A 183 -0.60 -9.68 13.05
CA SER A 183 -0.23 -8.29 12.77
C SER A 183 -1.16 -7.25 13.41
N ASN A 184 -2.14 -7.69 14.21
CA ASN A 184 -3.23 -6.87 14.78
C ASN A 184 -3.94 -6.05 13.69
N PRO A 185 -4.76 -6.68 12.84
CA PRO A 185 -5.47 -5.97 11.77
C PRO A 185 -6.68 -5.19 12.30
N GLN A 186 -6.95 -4.05 11.67
CA GLN A 186 -8.19 -3.30 11.72
C GLN A 186 -8.84 -3.36 10.34
N ILE A 187 -10.13 -3.69 10.28
CA ILE A 187 -10.83 -3.88 9.01
C ILE A 187 -12.15 -3.10 9.04
N ALA A 188 -12.32 -2.22 8.05
CA ALA A 188 -13.54 -1.48 7.80
C ALA A 188 -14.20 -1.96 6.51
N LEU A 189 -15.50 -2.21 6.58
CA LEU A 189 -16.38 -2.43 5.44
C LEU A 189 -17.07 -1.12 5.08
N LEU A 190 -16.94 -0.73 3.81
CA LEU A 190 -17.56 0.45 3.21
C LEU A 190 -18.59 -0.03 2.17
N PRO A 191 -19.89 -0.09 2.53
CA PRO A 191 -20.92 -0.52 1.60
C PRO A 191 -21.08 0.49 0.46
N LEU A 192 -21.34 0.03 -0.76
CA LEU A 192 -21.70 0.94 -1.86
C LEU A 192 -23.03 1.65 -1.58
N HIS A 193 -23.14 2.93 -1.96
CA HIS A 193 -24.39 3.68 -1.90
C HIS A 193 -25.46 2.97 -2.77
N PRO A 194 -26.74 2.94 -2.37
CA PRO A 194 -27.80 2.27 -3.14
C PRO A 194 -27.86 2.68 -4.62
N ASP A 195 -27.65 3.96 -4.93
CA ASP A 195 -27.65 4.48 -6.30
C ASP A 195 -26.44 4.00 -7.13
N VAL A 196 -25.30 3.74 -6.47
CA VAL A 196 -24.12 3.15 -7.11
C VAL A 196 -24.34 1.65 -7.29
N ARG A 197 -24.89 0.99 -6.27
CA ARG A 197 -25.21 -0.44 -6.33
C ARG A 197 -26.22 -0.75 -7.43
N ALA A 198 -27.22 0.10 -7.65
CA ALA A 198 -28.22 -0.07 -8.71
C ALA A 198 -27.63 -0.06 -10.12
N ARG A 199 -26.47 0.58 -10.33
CA ARG A 199 -25.76 0.60 -11.62
C ARG A 199 -24.56 -0.35 -11.68
N PHE A 200 -24.23 -1.03 -10.58
CA PHE A 200 -23.10 -1.95 -10.50
C PHE A 200 -23.39 -3.22 -11.31
N ASN A 201 -22.64 -3.44 -12.38
CA ASN A 201 -22.75 -4.65 -13.18
C ASN A 201 -21.93 -5.80 -12.56
N GLU A 202 -22.61 -6.67 -11.80
CA GLU A 202 -21.98 -7.81 -11.12
C GLU A 202 -21.31 -8.80 -12.09
N SER A 203 -21.90 -9.06 -13.25
CA SER A 203 -21.32 -9.97 -14.25
C SER A 203 -20.01 -9.42 -14.81
N ALA A 204 -19.96 -8.13 -15.12
CA ALA A 204 -18.73 -7.47 -15.58
C ALA A 204 -17.65 -7.41 -14.49
N ALA A 205 -18.05 -7.19 -13.23
CA ALA A 205 -17.13 -7.25 -12.10
C ALA A 205 -16.47 -8.63 -11.97
N TRP A 206 -17.26 -9.71 -12.07
CA TRP A 206 -16.75 -11.08 -12.04
C TRP A 206 -15.91 -11.46 -13.25
N GLU A 207 -16.25 -10.98 -14.44
CA GLU A 207 -15.45 -11.16 -15.64
C GLU A 207 -14.07 -10.51 -15.46
N PHE A 208 -14.03 -9.27 -14.98
CA PHE A 208 -12.78 -8.57 -14.67
C PHE A 208 -11.97 -9.31 -13.60
N ALA A 209 -12.58 -9.64 -12.45
CA ALA A 209 -11.88 -10.31 -11.36
C ALA A 209 -11.27 -11.66 -11.80
N ARG A 210 -12.03 -12.46 -12.57
CA ARG A 210 -11.51 -13.72 -13.14
C ARG A 210 -10.40 -13.51 -14.15
N SER A 211 -10.47 -12.46 -14.97
CA SER A 211 -9.40 -12.12 -15.93
C SER A 211 -8.08 -11.77 -15.25
N MET A 212 -8.15 -11.28 -14.00
CA MET A 212 -6.99 -10.86 -13.21
C MET A 212 -6.48 -11.94 -12.25
N TYR A 213 -7.24 -13.01 -12.01
CA TYR A 213 -6.87 -14.06 -11.06
C TYR A 213 -5.50 -14.67 -11.37
N GLY A 214 -4.67 -14.78 -10.33
CA GLY A 214 -3.31 -15.34 -10.40
C GLY A 214 -2.27 -14.41 -11.03
N LYS A 215 -2.64 -13.21 -11.49
CA LYS A 215 -1.69 -12.21 -11.97
C LYS A 215 -0.90 -11.59 -10.80
N PRO A 216 0.30 -11.06 -11.06
CA PRO A 216 1.16 -10.51 -10.02
C PRO A 216 0.63 -9.19 -9.45
N TYR A 217 1.08 -8.88 -8.23
CA TYR A 217 0.86 -7.58 -7.60
C TYR A 217 1.52 -6.44 -8.38
N GLY A 218 0.85 -5.29 -8.47
CA GLY A 218 1.25 -4.13 -9.26
C GLY A 218 2.37 -3.28 -8.64
N TYR A 219 3.50 -3.91 -8.28
CA TYR A 219 4.62 -3.19 -7.68
C TYR A 219 5.19 -2.08 -8.57
N HIS A 220 5.17 -2.26 -9.90
CA HIS A 220 5.66 -1.29 -10.89
C HIS A 220 5.04 0.10 -10.73
N ASN A 221 3.76 0.14 -10.35
CA ASN A 221 2.99 1.35 -10.19
C ASN A 221 3.04 1.90 -8.75
N MET A 222 3.17 1.02 -7.75
CA MET A 222 3.06 1.37 -6.34
C MET A 222 3.93 2.56 -5.94
N ILE A 223 5.16 2.68 -6.44
CA ILE A 223 6.00 3.79 -5.99
C ILE A 223 5.76 5.12 -6.72
N PHE A 224 5.20 5.12 -7.94
CA PHE A 224 4.84 6.39 -8.57
C PHE A 224 3.66 7.04 -7.83
N SER A 225 2.75 6.22 -7.27
CA SER A 225 1.72 6.69 -6.33
C SER A 225 2.29 7.33 -5.03
N TRP A 226 3.61 7.18 -4.77
CA TRP A 226 4.30 7.79 -3.63
C TRP A 226 5.12 9.05 -4.03
N ILE A 227 5.42 9.27 -5.31
CA ILE A 227 6.37 10.30 -5.80
C ILE A 227 5.77 11.09 -6.98
N ASP A 228 4.55 11.62 -6.82
CA ASP A 228 3.81 12.25 -7.92
C ASP A 228 3.94 13.80 -8.04
N THR A 229 4.82 14.51 -7.29
CA THR A 229 4.96 15.98 -7.47
C THR A 229 6.36 16.57 -7.50
N MET A 230 6.44 17.72 -8.18
CA MET A 230 7.64 18.40 -8.70
C MET A 230 8.64 18.93 -7.66
N SER A 231 8.31 19.00 -6.36
CA SER A 231 9.25 19.58 -5.37
C SER A 231 9.06 19.20 -3.89
N ASP A 232 7.94 18.60 -3.45
CA ASP A 232 7.58 18.60 -2.01
C ASP A 232 7.06 17.26 -1.46
N ASN A 233 7.43 16.11 -2.05
CA ASN A 233 6.91 14.80 -1.62
C ASN A 233 7.72 14.08 -0.52
N TYR A 234 8.78 14.68 0.04
CA TYR A 234 9.56 14.03 1.09
C TYR A 234 9.24 14.66 2.46
N PRO A 235 8.58 13.94 3.39
CA PRO A 235 8.34 14.45 4.73
C PRO A 235 9.67 14.82 5.40
N PRO A 236 9.90 16.08 5.79
CA PRO A 236 11.05 16.41 6.62
C PRO A 236 11.04 15.58 7.92
N PRO A 237 12.18 15.01 8.36
CA PRO A 237 13.55 15.25 7.88
C PRO A 237 14.02 14.28 6.79
N LEU A 238 13.13 13.50 6.18
CA LEU A 238 13.49 12.60 5.08
C LEU A 238 13.82 13.42 3.86
N ASP A 239 15.03 13.22 3.35
CA ASP A 239 15.39 13.62 2.01
C ASP A 239 15.19 12.43 1.06
N ALA A 240 15.29 12.67 -0.23
CA ALA A 240 15.24 11.64 -1.27
C ALA A 240 16.21 10.47 -0.98
N ASN A 241 17.26 10.67 -0.18
CA ASN A 241 18.24 9.64 0.15
C ASN A 241 17.69 8.58 1.12
N LEU A 242 16.80 8.91 2.07
CA LEU A 242 16.17 7.87 2.90
C LEU A 242 15.14 7.07 2.13
N VAL A 243 14.34 7.71 1.27
CA VAL A 243 13.40 7.00 0.39
C VAL A 243 14.20 6.09 -0.55
N MET A 244 15.29 6.57 -1.14
CA MET A 244 16.22 5.75 -1.92
C MET A 244 16.88 4.63 -1.10
N ALA A 245 17.17 4.84 0.19
CA ALA A 245 17.73 3.80 1.06
C ALA A 245 16.69 2.73 1.44
N ILE A 246 15.45 3.13 1.77
CA ILE A 246 14.31 2.22 2.02
C ILE A 246 13.97 1.46 0.75
N MET A 247 13.98 2.13 -0.40
CA MET A 247 13.79 1.51 -1.71
C MET A 247 14.93 0.58 -2.07
N SER A 248 16.18 0.93 -1.76
CA SER A 248 17.34 0.04 -1.96
C SER A 248 17.30 -1.16 -1.01
N MET A 249 16.80 -0.98 0.21
CA MET A 249 16.50 -2.08 1.13
C MET A 249 15.40 -2.97 0.58
N TRP A 250 14.27 -2.41 0.14
CA TRP A 250 13.18 -3.14 -0.53
C TRP A 250 13.72 -3.94 -1.73
N THR A 251 14.58 -3.29 -2.53
CA THR A 251 15.22 -3.88 -3.71
C THR A 251 16.13 -5.05 -3.37
N ARG A 252 16.80 -5.03 -2.22
CA ARG A 252 17.68 -6.12 -1.78
C ARG A 252 16.99 -7.17 -0.91
N LEU A 253 15.86 -6.84 -0.27
CA LEU A 253 15.01 -7.76 0.50
C LEU A 253 14.11 -8.60 -0.43
N GLN A 254 13.76 -8.05 -1.60
CA GLN A 254 12.95 -8.69 -2.64
C GLN A 254 13.58 -8.46 -4.05
N PRO A 255 14.77 -9.04 -4.32
CA PRO A 255 15.54 -8.75 -5.52
C PRO A 255 14.90 -9.21 -6.84
N HIS A 256 13.95 -10.15 -6.80
CA HIS A 256 13.20 -10.54 -8.00
C HIS A 256 12.26 -9.43 -8.52
N TYR A 257 11.86 -8.51 -7.64
CA TYR A 257 10.84 -7.50 -7.93
C TYR A 257 11.47 -6.17 -8.35
N ALA A 258 12.42 -5.63 -7.60
CA ALA A 258 12.69 -4.19 -7.68
C ALA A 258 13.60 -3.69 -8.81
N SER A 259 14.49 -4.49 -9.41
CA SER A 259 15.40 -3.97 -10.47
C SER A 259 14.70 -3.75 -11.82
N ASN A 260 13.57 -4.44 -12.06
CA ASN A 260 12.78 -4.32 -13.28
C ASN A 260 11.62 -3.33 -13.14
N MET A 261 11.12 -3.11 -11.91
CA MET A 261 9.94 -2.30 -11.62
C MET A 261 10.02 -0.87 -12.16
N TRP A 262 11.09 -0.16 -11.80
CA TRP A 262 11.23 1.27 -12.09
C TRP A 262 11.64 1.55 -13.52
N ASN A 263 12.58 0.76 -14.02
CA ASN A 263 13.12 0.98 -15.34
C ASN A 263 12.03 0.81 -16.39
N GLU A 264 11.19 -0.23 -16.28
CA GLU A 264 10.10 -0.43 -17.23
C GLU A 264 9.05 0.68 -17.17
N ALA A 265 8.66 1.11 -15.97
CA ALA A 265 7.68 2.17 -15.77
C ALA A 265 8.18 3.55 -16.28
N LEU A 266 9.46 3.85 -16.08
CA LEU A 266 10.09 5.07 -16.63
C LEU A 266 10.22 4.98 -18.17
N ASN A 267 10.55 3.81 -18.69
CA ASN A 267 10.61 3.56 -20.14
C ASN A 267 9.22 3.72 -20.78
N LYS A 268 8.14 3.20 -20.17
CA LYS A 268 6.76 3.40 -20.62
C LYS A 268 6.40 4.88 -20.72
N ARG A 269 6.70 5.68 -19.68
CA ARG A 269 6.48 7.14 -19.66
C ARG A 269 7.27 7.87 -20.75
N LEU A 270 8.49 7.41 -21.05
CA LEU A 270 9.28 7.93 -22.17
C LEU A 270 8.87 7.36 -23.55
N GLY A 271 8.04 6.33 -23.62
CA GLY A 271 7.80 5.59 -24.86
C GLY A 271 9.07 4.93 -25.42
N THR A 272 9.96 4.48 -24.54
CA THR A 272 11.18 3.73 -24.87
C THR A 272 11.09 2.30 -24.34
N GLU A 273 12.06 1.46 -24.70
CA GLU A 273 12.15 0.10 -24.17
C GLU A 273 13.60 -0.21 -23.75
N LYS A 274 13.75 -0.91 -22.62
CA LYS A 274 15.02 -1.51 -22.16
C LYS A 274 16.18 -0.53 -21.94
N LEU A 275 15.89 0.76 -21.73
CA LEU A 275 16.89 1.68 -21.20
C LEU A 275 17.10 1.38 -19.71
N ASP A 276 18.36 1.37 -19.28
CA ASP A 276 18.68 1.46 -17.86
C ASP A 276 18.41 2.88 -17.33
N LEU A 277 18.46 3.07 -16.02
CA LEU A 277 18.17 4.37 -15.40
C LEU A 277 19.04 5.51 -15.99
N HIS A 278 20.32 5.24 -16.27
CA HIS A 278 21.21 6.22 -16.89
C HIS A 278 20.77 6.57 -18.32
N GLY A 279 20.37 5.57 -19.10
CA GLY A 279 19.79 5.73 -20.43
C GLY A 279 18.49 6.52 -20.41
N VAL A 280 17.59 6.23 -19.45
CA VAL A 280 16.35 6.97 -19.21
C VAL A 280 16.65 8.45 -18.94
N ILE A 281 17.56 8.76 -18.01
CA ILE A 281 17.93 10.14 -17.68
C ILE A 281 18.51 10.86 -18.91
N SER A 282 19.44 10.22 -19.61
CA SER A 282 20.07 10.78 -20.81
C SER A 282 19.06 11.05 -21.92
N GLU A 283 18.09 10.15 -22.12
CA GLU A 283 17.04 10.31 -23.13
C GLU A 283 16.01 11.38 -22.74
N THR A 284 15.70 11.50 -21.44
CA THR A 284 14.85 12.55 -20.88
C THR A 284 15.44 13.93 -21.17
N GLU A 285 16.73 14.11 -20.90
CA GLU A 285 17.45 15.36 -21.18
C GLU A 285 17.52 15.67 -22.68
N LYS A 286 17.77 14.67 -23.54
CA LYS A 286 17.77 14.85 -25.00
C LYS A 286 16.42 15.35 -25.53
N ARG A 287 15.32 14.99 -24.87
CA ARG A 287 13.96 15.42 -25.22
C ARG A 287 13.57 16.76 -24.58
N GLY A 288 14.49 17.40 -23.86
CA GLY A 288 14.25 18.68 -23.19
C GLY A 288 13.31 18.57 -21.99
N LEU A 289 13.14 17.37 -21.44
CA LEU A 289 12.37 17.13 -20.22
C LEU A 289 13.33 17.07 -19.03
N SER A 290 12.85 17.49 -17.86
CA SER A 290 13.50 17.15 -16.59
C SER A 290 13.04 15.78 -16.09
N PHE A 291 13.86 15.13 -15.26
CA PHE A 291 13.47 13.86 -14.64
C PHE A 291 12.17 14.00 -13.82
N ASN A 292 11.95 15.13 -13.15
CA ASN A 292 10.71 15.37 -12.41
C ASN A 292 9.49 15.44 -13.34
N GLN A 293 9.60 16.08 -14.51
CA GLN A 293 8.52 16.10 -15.51
C GLN A 293 8.23 14.72 -16.12
N LEU A 294 9.23 13.82 -16.13
CA LEU A 294 9.00 12.43 -16.51
C LEU A 294 8.12 11.72 -15.47
N LEU A 295 8.36 11.97 -14.18
CA LEU A 295 7.59 11.33 -13.09
C LEU A 295 6.12 11.77 -13.07
N THR A 296 5.80 12.98 -13.53
CA THR A 296 4.42 13.50 -13.61
C THR A 296 3.62 12.98 -14.80
N ILE A 297 4.15 12.06 -15.61
CA ILE A 297 3.38 11.41 -16.67
C ILE A 297 2.53 10.32 -16.02
N PRO A 298 1.17 10.41 -16.08
CA PRO A 298 0.31 9.45 -15.40
C PRO A 298 0.53 8.02 -15.87
N GLU A 299 0.49 7.08 -14.94
CA GLU A 299 0.36 5.67 -15.25
C GLU A 299 -0.96 5.43 -15.99
N ARG A 300 -0.97 4.48 -16.92
CA ARG A 300 -2.17 4.13 -17.68
C ARG A 300 -2.66 2.74 -17.29
N ASP A 301 -3.97 2.60 -17.11
CA ASP A 301 -4.61 1.34 -16.70
C ASP A 301 -4.38 0.19 -17.72
N ASP A 302 -4.05 0.52 -18.97
CA ASP A 302 -3.80 -0.42 -20.06
C ASP A 302 -2.32 -0.79 -20.24
N TRP A 303 -1.42 -0.22 -19.44
CA TRP A 303 -0.01 -0.60 -19.47
C TRP A 303 0.19 -2.01 -18.92
N GLU A 304 0.88 -2.83 -19.72
CA GLU A 304 1.36 -4.15 -19.31
C GLU A 304 2.89 -4.16 -19.24
N TYR A 305 3.42 -4.81 -18.22
CA TYR A 305 4.85 -4.94 -17.93
C TYR A 305 5.39 -6.29 -18.40
N SER A 306 6.71 -6.51 -18.31
CA SER A 306 7.34 -7.74 -18.79
C SER A 306 6.88 -9.00 -18.03
N ASP A 307 6.41 -8.85 -16.79
CA ASP A 307 5.78 -9.89 -15.96
C ASP A 307 4.27 -10.02 -16.20
N GLY A 308 3.72 -9.20 -17.11
CA GLY A 308 2.33 -9.20 -17.55
C GLY A 308 1.52 -8.05 -16.99
N LYS A 309 0.19 -8.22 -17.02
CA LYS A 309 -0.74 -7.26 -16.44
C LYS A 309 -0.73 -7.41 -14.91
N SER A 310 -0.59 -6.31 -14.19
CA SER A 310 -0.51 -6.28 -12.73
C SER A 310 -1.24 -5.05 -12.19
N THR A 311 -1.74 -5.12 -10.95
CA THR A 311 -2.45 -4.00 -10.30
C THR A 311 -2.17 -3.99 -8.81
N THR A 312 -2.05 -2.81 -8.20
CA THR A 312 -2.00 -2.67 -6.73
C THR A 312 -3.35 -3.07 -6.11
N CYS A 313 -3.41 -3.21 -4.78
CA CYS A 313 -4.63 -3.61 -4.06
C CYS A 313 -5.83 -2.71 -4.44
N VAL A 314 -5.63 -1.40 -4.40
CA VAL A 314 -6.71 -0.43 -4.68
C VAL A 314 -7.01 -0.32 -6.17
N ALA A 315 -5.99 -0.29 -7.04
CA ALA A 315 -6.18 -0.20 -8.48
C ALA A 315 -6.94 -1.42 -9.03
N PHE A 316 -6.76 -2.61 -8.44
CA PHE A 316 -7.54 -3.80 -8.76
C PHE A 316 -9.05 -3.57 -8.54
N ILE A 317 -9.43 -3.09 -7.36
CA ILE A 317 -10.84 -2.87 -7.00
C ILE A 317 -11.44 -1.76 -7.86
N LEU A 318 -10.71 -0.65 -8.04
CA LEU A 318 -11.19 0.46 -8.84
C LEU A 318 -11.28 0.13 -10.33
N SER A 319 -10.39 -0.73 -10.84
CA SER A 319 -10.50 -1.27 -12.21
C SER A 319 -11.74 -2.15 -12.36
N MET A 320 -12.05 -2.95 -11.33
CA MET A 320 -13.29 -3.72 -11.28
C MET A 320 -14.52 -2.79 -11.25
N TYR A 321 -14.47 -1.70 -10.49
CA TYR A 321 -15.51 -0.67 -10.47
C TYR A 321 -15.68 0.03 -11.82
N LYS A 322 -14.59 0.30 -12.54
CA LYS A 322 -14.64 0.80 -13.93
C LYS A 322 -15.37 -0.18 -14.84
N ALA A 323 -14.99 -1.46 -14.82
CA ALA A 323 -15.64 -2.51 -15.58
C ALA A 323 -17.13 -2.68 -15.21
N ALA A 324 -17.46 -2.52 -13.93
CA ALA A 324 -18.82 -2.61 -13.41
C ALA A 324 -19.67 -1.35 -13.63
N GLY A 325 -19.12 -0.28 -14.24
CA GLY A 325 -19.86 0.93 -14.58
C GLY A 325 -20.01 1.97 -13.45
N VAL A 326 -19.29 1.81 -12.33
CA VAL A 326 -19.37 2.71 -11.17
C VAL A 326 -18.98 4.16 -11.52
N PHE A 327 -17.97 4.31 -12.37
CA PHE A 327 -17.34 5.59 -12.75
C PHE A 327 -17.97 6.28 -13.96
N ALA A 328 -19.07 5.77 -14.53
CA ALA A 328 -19.73 6.42 -15.65
C ALA A 328 -20.19 7.85 -15.28
N PRO A 329 -19.99 8.86 -16.15
CA PRO A 329 -19.49 8.79 -17.54
C PRO A 329 -17.95 8.93 -17.67
N PHE A 330 -17.20 8.99 -16.58
CA PHE A 330 -15.76 9.27 -16.56
C PHE A 330 -14.87 8.02 -16.71
N THR A 331 -15.45 6.86 -17.01
CA THR A 331 -14.76 5.57 -17.11
C THR A 331 -13.47 5.65 -17.94
N GLU A 332 -13.51 6.27 -19.12
CA GLU A 332 -12.33 6.36 -20.01
C GLU A 332 -11.29 7.41 -19.56
N SER A 333 -11.73 8.42 -18.82
CA SER A 333 -10.87 9.54 -18.39
C SER A 333 -10.21 9.35 -17.03
N ILE A 334 -10.65 8.39 -16.22
CA ILE A 334 -10.03 8.12 -14.91
C ILE A 334 -8.98 7.02 -15.10
N GLN A 335 -7.73 7.28 -14.73
CA GLN A 335 -6.69 6.24 -14.58
C GLN A 335 -6.66 5.79 -13.12
N VAL A 336 -7.20 4.61 -12.84
CA VAL A 336 -7.29 4.11 -11.45
C VAL A 336 -5.96 3.63 -10.90
N THR A 337 -4.96 3.44 -11.77
CA THR A 337 -3.56 3.26 -11.39
C THR A 337 -3.00 4.44 -10.60
N GLU A 338 -3.53 5.65 -10.79
CA GLU A 338 -3.07 6.85 -10.07
C GLU A 338 -3.67 6.98 -8.66
N PHE A 339 -4.61 6.10 -8.27
CA PHE A 339 -5.31 6.23 -7.01
C PHE A 339 -4.52 5.60 -5.87
N THR A 340 -4.38 6.34 -4.77
CA THR A 340 -3.99 5.76 -3.48
C THR A 340 -5.20 5.15 -2.76
N ILE A 341 -4.95 4.41 -1.68
CA ILE A 341 -6.02 3.92 -0.81
C ILE A 341 -6.85 5.09 -0.24
N ARG A 342 -6.21 6.23 0.02
CA ARG A 342 -6.88 7.45 0.48
C ARG A 342 -7.91 7.94 -0.52
N ASP A 343 -7.50 8.06 -1.77
CA ASP A 343 -8.38 8.55 -2.82
C ASP A 343 -9.60 7.62 -2.99
N ALA A 344 -9.38 6.30 -2.88
CA ALA A 344 -10.45 5.33 -3.00
C ALA A 344 -11.53 5.46 -1.93
N TYR A 345 -11.16 5.60 -0.64
CA TYR A 345 -12.18 5.76 0.41
C TYR A 345 -12.80 7.17 0.44
N MET A 346 -12.16 8.17 -0.20
CA MET A 346 -12.69 9.53 -0.34
C MET A 346 -13.75 9.63 -1.43
N LEU A 347 -13.79 8.69 -2.38
CA LEU A 347 -14.80 8.63 -3.42
C LEU A 347 -16.20 8.62 -2.82
N LYS A 348 -17.06 9.52 -3.31
CA LYS A 348 -18.45 9.65 -2.90
C LYS A 348 -19.35 8.60 -3.55
N ILE A 349 -19.04 7.34 -3.28
CA ILE A 349 -19.72 6.16 -3.85
C ILE A 349 -20.22 5.19 -2.77
N PHE A 350 -19.94 5.47 -1.50
CA PHE A 350 -20.29 4.62 -0.38
C PHE A 350 -21.54 5.10 0.35
N GLU A 351 -22.11 4.24 1.18
CA GLU A 351 -23.24 4.57 2.04
C GLU A 351 -22.86 5.64 3.07
N ASP A 352 -23.67 6.70 3.12
CA ASP A 352 -23.53 7.85 4.03
C ASP A 352 -24.69 7.94 5.04
N ASN A 353 -25.76 7.18 4.84
CA ASN A 353 -26.91 7.12 5.74
C ASN A 353 -26.77 5.94 6.71
N GLN A 354 -26.41 6.27 7.95
CA GLN A 354 -26.24 5.29 9.04
C GLN A 354 -27.48 4.42 9.29
N THR A 355 -28.69 4.90 8.94
CA THR A 355 -29.92 4.11 9.13
C THR A 355 -30.05 2.96 8.12
N ARG A 356 -29.29 2.99 7.01
CA ARG A 356 -29.22 1.93 6.00
C ARG A 356 -28.09 0.94 6.23
N LEU A 357 -27.16 1.27 7.14
CA LEU A 357 -26.09 0.34 7.50
C LEU A 357 -26.66 -0.89 8.24
N PRO A 358 -26.04 -2.08 8.10
CA PRO A 358 -26.51 -3.28 8.77
C PRO A 358 -26.60 -3.12 10.29
N SER A 359 -27.53 -3.79 10.95
CA SER A 359 -27.74 -3.61 12.40
C SER A 359 -26.54 -4.01 13.28
N TRP A 360 -25.62 -4.83 12.76
CA TRP A 360 -24.37 -5.21 13.42
C TRP A 360 -23.22 -4.22 13.15
N CYS A 361 -23.39 -3.29 12.21
CA CYS A 361 -22.42 -2.28 11.84
C CYS A 361 -22.30 -1.24 12.94
N ASN A 362 -21.10 -1.13 13.52
CA ASN A 362 -20.75 -0.24 14.63
C ASN A 362 -21.68 -0.38 15.83
N ALA A 363 -21.18 -0.97 16.92
CA ALA A 363 -21.83 -0.81 18.21
C ALA A 363 -22.03 0.70 18.49
N ALA A 364 -23.15 1.08 19.12
CA ALA A 364 -23.54 2.48 19.37
C ALA A 364 -22.44 3.36 20.04
N ALA A 365 -21.41 2.72 20.61
CA ALA A 365 -20.23 3.33 21.23
C ALA A 365 -19.18 3.86 20.23
N ASP A 366 -19.03 3.24 19.05
CA ASP A 366 -17.94 3.58 18.13
C ASP A 366 -18.27 4.78 17.24
N ARG A 367 -19.54 4.92 16.82
CA ARG A 367 -20.10 6.03 16.01
C ARG A 367 -19.31 6.38 14.75
N LEU A 368 -18.72 5.37 14.09
CA LEU A 368 -18.02 5.54 12.82
C LEU A 368 -19.04 5.70 11.67
N PRO A 369 -18.70 6.44 10.60
CA PRO A 369 -19.57 6.59 9.43
C PRO A 369 -19.62 5.35 8.53
N PHE A 370 -18.77 4.35 8.79
CA PHE A 370 -18.63 3.09 8.07
C PHE A 370 -18.49 1.91 9.03
N CYS A 371 -18.64 0.67 8.58
CA CYS A 371 -18.69 -0.50 9.46
C CYS A 371 -17.31 -1.03 9.82
N GLN A 372 -16.81 -0.80 11.03
CA GLN A 372 -15.57 -1.46 11.46
C GLN A 372 -15.81 -2.88 11.99
N ILE A 373 -15.46 -3.87 11.18
CA ILE A 373 -15.77 -5.29 11.39
C ILE A 373 -14.69 -6.05 12.17
N LEU A 374 -13.45 -5.56 12.20
CA LEU A 374 -12.36 -6.14 12.99
C LEU A 374 -11.44 -5.06 13.57
N GLY A 375 -10.84 -5.34 14.74
CA GLY A 375 -9.67 -4.63 15.26
C GLY A 375 -9.89 -3.91 16.59
N GLU A 376 -8.83 -3.86 17.40
CA GLU A 376 -8.80 -3.24 18.73
C GLU A 376 -8.85 -1.70 18.68
N TYR A 377 -8.37 -1.09 17.61
CA TYR A 377 -8.29 0.37 17.46
C TYR A 377 -9.30 0.88 16.45
N LYS A 378 -9.92 2.03 16.72
CA LYS A 378 -10.81 2.71 15.79
C LYS A 378 -10.03 3.06 14.53
N MET A 379 -10.54 2.63 13.38
CA MET A 379 -10.07 3.12 12.10
C MET A 379 -10.53 4.56 11.93
N ASP A 380 -9.63 5.37 11.42
CA ASP A 380 -9.92 6.72 10.98
C ASP A 380 -9.76 6.70 9.45
N LEU A 381 -10.72 7.25 8.72
CA LEU A 381 -10.67 7.39 7.25
C LEU A 381 -11.02 8.84 6.95
N PRO A 382 -10.04 9.77 7.05
CA PRO A 382 -10.28 11.19 6.88
C PRO A 382 -10.91 11.49 5.52
N GLU A 383 -11.89 12.40 5.47
CA GLU A 383 -12.59 12.74 4.22
C GLU A 383 -13.32 11.57 3.55
N TYR A 384 -13.62 10.50 4.30
CA TYR A 384 -14.42 9.37 3.81
C TYR A 384 -15.69 9.83 3.10
N ASN A 385 -15.87 9.34 1.87
CA ASN A 385 -17.09 9.51 1.07
C ASN A 385 -17.46 10.99 0.78
N THR A 386 -16.48 11.83 0.45
CA THR A 386 -16.68 13.28 0.26
C THR A 386 -16.51 13.78 -1.18
N ILE A 387 -15.78 13.07 -2.04
CA ILE A 387 -15.39 13.54 -3.37
C ILE A 387 -16.17 12.85 -4.47
N GLU A 388 -16.96 13.61 -5.21
CA GLU A 388 -17.62 13.13 -6.43
C GLU A 388 -16.58 12.77 -7.51
N PRO A 389 -16.67 11.62 -8.19
CA PRO A 389 -15.79 11.30 -9.32
C PRO A 389 -15.84 12.36 -10.43
N TYR A 390 -14.69 12.65 -11.06
CA TYR A 390 -14.57 13.51 -12.24
C TYR A 390 -13.45 13.05 -13.17
N ALA A 391 -13.44 13.59 -14.38
CA ALA A 391 -12.45 13.26 -15.41
C ALA A 391 -11.01 13.60 -14.97
N ASN A 392 -10.06 12.71 -15.26
CA ASN A 392 -8.63 12.84 -14.98
C ASN A 392 -8.30 13.07 -13.49
N MET A 393 -9.19 12.62 -12.59
CA MET A 393 -9.00 12.71 -11.14
C MET A 393 -7.71 11.98 -10.71
N ASN A 394 -6.95 12.61 -9.81
CA ASN A 394 -5.73 12.12 -9.16
C ASN A 394 -4.47 12.09 -10.04
N GLU A 395 -4.54 12.47 -11.32
CA GLU A 395 -3.36 12.48 -12.20
C GLU A 395 -2.33 13.59 -11.86
N ASN A 396 -2.70 14.54 -10.99
CA ASN A 396 -1.83 15.67 -10.61
C ASN A 396 -2.03 16.07 -9.14
N CYS A 397 -2.34 15.11 -8.26
CA CYS A 397 -2.67 15.40 -6.87
C CYS A 397 -1.45 15.37 -5.97
N PRO A 398 -1.09 16.49 -5.30
CA PRO A 398 -0.12 16.43 -4.23
C PRO A 398 -0.70 15.61 -3.07
N SER A 399 0.08 14.63 -2.61
CA SER A 399 -0.11 13.99 -1.31
C SER A 399 1.21 14.08 -0.57
N ALA A 400 1.34 15.13 0.25
CA ALA A 400 2.53 15.33 1.07
C ALA A 400 2.15 15.40 2.55
N PRO A 401 2.78 14.58 3.42
CA PRO A 401 2.73 14.80 4.86
C PRO A 401 3.24 16.20 5.25
N PRO A 402 2.80 16.75 6.39
CA PRO A 402 1.87 16.16 7.35
C PRO A 402 0.39 16.54 7.11
N THR A 403 0.10 17.44 6.16
CA THR A 403 -1.24 18.00 5.99
C THR A 403 -2.07 17.27 4.94
N TYR A 404 -1.42 16.59 3.99
CA TYR A 404 -2.07 15.85 2.90
C TYR A 404 -3.13 16.67 2.16
N ASN A 405 -2.89 17.99 2.05
CA ASN A 405 -3.86 18.91 1.49
C ASN A 405 -4.12 18.56 0.02
N ARG A 406 -5.37 18.29 -0.31
CA ARG A 406 -5.80 17.94 -1.65
C ARG A 406 -6.44 19.16 -2.33
N PRO A 407 -5.79 19.76 -3.35
CA PRO A 407 -6.38 20.83 -4.14
C PRO A 407 -7.70 20.43 -4.80
N SER A 408 -8.57 21.43 -5.02
CA SER A 408 -9.80 21.20 -5.76
C SER A 408 -9.49 20.81 -7.21
N ARG A 409 -10.02 19.67 -7.66
CA ARG A 409 -9.86 19.17 -9.03
C ARG A 409 -8.41 18.95 -9.49
N CYS A 410 -7.56 18.48 -8.58
CA CYS A 410 -6.46 17.60 -8.97
C CYS A 410 -7.01 16.17 -9.15
#